data_AF-A0A5K0ZJZ7-F1
#
_entry.id   AF-A0A5K0ZJZ7-F1
#
_cell.length_a   1.000
_cell.length_b   1.000
_cell.length_c   1.000
_cell.angle_alpha   90.00
_cell.angle_beta   90.00
_cell.angle_gamma   90.00
#
_symmetry.space_group_name_H-M   'P 1'
#
loop_
_entity.id
_entity.type
_entity.pdbx_description
1 polymer ?
#
loop_
_entity_poly.entity_id
_entity_poly.type
_entity_poly.pdbx_seq_one_letter_code
_entity_poly.pdbx_strand_id
1 'polypeptide(L)'
;VTQISWRYHGVQVTVENGKVFTADAAVITVPLGVLKSKVIKFEPKLPEWKEAAIADLGVGVENKIILHFEKVFWPNVEFLGVVAPSTYECGYFLNLHKATGYPVLVYMPAGRLANDIEKLSDEAAVSFAFSQLKRILPDATDP
;
A
#
# COMPACT_ATOMS: atom_id res chain seq x y z
N VAL A 1 -5.10 5.93 18.34
CA VAL A 1 -6.38 6.49 18.84
C VAL A 1 -7.35 5.34 18.95
N THR A 2 -8.01 5.17 20.09
CA THR A 2 -8.97 4.09 20.34
C THR A 2 -10.40 4.61 20.44
N GLN A 3 -10.57 5.86 20.88
CA GLN A 3 -11.88 6.51 20.97
C GLN A 3 -11.78 8.00 20.66
N ILE A 4 -12.81 8.52 19.99
CA ILE A 4 -13.04 9.94 19.76
C ILE A 4 -14.45 10.24 20.26
N SER A 5 -14.57 11.13 21.24
CA SER A 5 -15.86 11.62 21.71
C SER A 5 -16.01 13.12 21.48
N TRP A 6 -17.20 13.57 21.10
CA TRP A 6 -17.45 15.00 20.87
C TRP A 6 -18.83 15.42 21.36
N ARG A 7 -18.91 16.66 21.86
CA ARG A 7 -20.14 17.32 22.32
C ARG A 7 -20.07 18.81 21.98
N TYR A 8 -21.03 19.60 22.47
CA TYR A 8 -21.12 21.05 22.25
C TYR A 8 -19.87 21.85 22.65
N HIS A 9 -19.01 21.33 23.54
CA HIS A 9 -17.84 22.03 24.08
C HIS A 9 -16.49 21.48 23.61
N GLY A 10 -16.47 20.70 22.53
CA GLY A 10 -15.23 20.22 21.91
C GLY A 10 -15.13 18.69 21.81
N VAL A 11 -13.91 18.24 21.58
CA VAL A 11 -13.55 16.86 21.26
C VAL A 11 -12.55 16.32 22.27
N GLN A 12 -12.73 15.06 22.67
CA GLN A 12 -11.78 14.28 23.45
C GLN A 12 -11.30 13.08 22.62
N VAL A 13 -9.99 12.88 22.59
CA VAL A 13 -9.33 11.78 21.87
C VAL A 13 -8.58 10.92 22.86
N THR A 14 -9.00 9.67 23.00
CA THR A 14 -8.33 8.66 23.82
C THR A 14 -7.37 7.85 22.94
N VAL A 15 -6.13 7.68 23.40
CA VAL A 15 -5.14 6.81 22.76
C VAL A 15 -4.95 5.52 23.57
N GLU A 16 -4.19 4.57 23.01
CA GLU A 16 -4.08 3.19 23.52
C GLU A 16 -3.59 3.12 24.97
N ASN A 17 -2.67 3.99 25.37
CA ASN A 17 -2.16 4.06 26.75
C ASN A 17 -3.10 4.78 27.74
N GLY A 18 -4.34 5.07 27.34
CA GLY A 18 -5.34 5.76 28.14
C GLY A 18 -5.18 7.29 28.21
N LYS A 19 -4.13 7.87 27.63
CA LYS A 19 -3.97 9.33 27.58
C LYS A 19 -5.12 9.96 26.79
N VAL A 20 -5.63 11.07 27.31
CA VAL A 20 -6.71 11.85 26.71
C VAL A 20 -6.18 13.21 26.25
N PHE A 21 -6.50 13.56 25.01
CA PHE A 21 -6.25 14.88 24.44
C PHE A 21 -7.57 15.61 24.24
N THR A 22 -7.61 16.90 24.60
CA THR A 22 -8.78 17.77 24.44
C THR A 22 -8.48 18.86 23.42
N ALA A 23 -9.48 19.22 22.60
CA ALA A 23 -9.41 20.31 21.64
C ALA A 23 -10.81 20.80 21.27
N ASP A 24 -10.92 21.99 20.68
CA ASP A 24 -12.19 22.52 20.18
C ASP A 24 -12.72 21.72 18.97
N ALA A 25 -11.82 21.14 18.17
CA ALA A 25 -12.13 20.35 16.99
C ALA A 25 -11.09 19.25 16.73
N ALA A 26 -11.48 18.24 15.94
CA ALA A 26 -10.58 17.19 15.46
C ALA A 26 -10.77 16.94 13.95
N VAL A 27 -9.66 16.80 13.23
CA VAL A 27 -9.65 16.42 11.81
C VAL A 27 -9.18 14.98 11.70
N ILE A 28 -10.00 14.11 11.12
CA ILE A 28 -9.73 12.67 11.02
C ILE A 28 -9.25 12.32 9.62
N THR A 29 -7.97 11.94 9.52
CA THR A 29 -7.29 11.63 8.24
C THR A 29 -6.77 10.19 8.20
N VAL A 30 -7.35 9.29 9.00
CA VAL A 30 -6.95 7.88 9.00
C VAL A 30 -7.35 7.21 7.68
N PRO A 31 -6.65 6.16 7.24
CA PRO A 31 -7.02 5.41 6.04
C PRO A 31 -8.46 4.88 6.12
N LEU A 32 -9.12 4.75 4.95
CA LEU A 32 -10.48 4.17 4.87
C LEU A 32 -10.55 2.77 5.49
N GLY A 33 -9.50 1.95 5.33
CA GLY A 33 -9.41 0.63 5.96
C GLY A 33 -9.48 0.66 7.48
N VAL A 34 -8.94 1.71 8.12
CA VAL A 34 -9.01 1.91 9.58
C VAL A 34 -10.42 2.31 10.02
N LEU A 35 -11.14 3.12 9.21
CA LEU A 35 -12.54 3.43 9.48
C LEU A 35 -13.42 2.18 9.33
N LYS A 36 -13.17 1.35 8.32
CA LYS A 36 -13.89 0.09 8.08
C LYS A 36 -13.63 -0.96 9.16
N SER A 37 -12.43 -1.02 9.73
CA SER A 37 -12.10 -1.99 10.78
C SER A 37 -12.74 -1.66 12.13
N LYS A 38 -13.34 -0.46 12.27
CA LYS A 38 -14.04 0.01 13.49
C LYS A 38 -13.16 -0.03 14.76
N VAL A 39 -11.84 0.02 14.60
CA VAL A 39 -10.89 0.06 15.72
C VAL A 39 -10.91 1.40 16.48
N ILE A 40 -11.44 2.45 15.86
CA ILE A 40 -11.70 3.75 16.50
C ILE A 40 -13.19 3.82 16.84
N LYS A 41 -13.52 3.91 18.13
CA LYS A 41 -14.89 4.15 18.59
C LYS A 41 -15.22 5.64 18.48
N PHE A 42 -16.31 5.96 17.79
CA PHE A 42 -16.85 7.32 17.70
C PHE A 42 -18.04 7.48 18.67
N GLU A 43 -18.04 8.55 19.48
CA GLU A 43 -19.11 8.82 20.45
C GLU A 43 -19.55 10.30 20.45
N PRO A 44 -20.73 10.66 19.92
CA PRO A 44 -21.76 9.78 19.36
C PRO A 44 -21.30 9.01 18.11
N LYS A 45 -22.05 7.97 17.70
CA LYS A 45 -21.76 7.25 16.45
C LYS A 45 -21.76 8.22 15.27
N LEU A 46 -21.01 7.88 14.21
CA LEU A 46 -21.11 8.62 12.96
C LEU A 46 -22.54 8.53 12.42
N PRO A 47 -23.05 9.57 11.73
CA PRO A 47 -24.35 9.51 11.08
C PRO A 47 -24.44 8.31 10.11
N GLU A 48 -25.62 7.74 9.96
CA GLU A 48 -25.82 6.50 9.19
C GLU A 48 -25.40 6.64 7.73
N TRP A 49 -25.65 7.81 7.11
CA TRP A 49 -25.19 8.10 5.75
C TRP A 49 -23.67 8.04 5.62
N LYS A 50 -22.92 8.39 6.67
CA LYS A 50 -21.45 8.37 6.71
C LYS A 50 -20.94 6.95 6.90
N GLU A 51 -21.57 6.17 7.77
CA GLU A 51 -21.25 4.75 7.95
C GLU A 51 -21.53 3.96 6.67
N ALA A 52 -22.64 4.23 5.98
CA ALA A 52 -22.97 3.64 4.69
C ALA A 52 -21.92 3.97 3.62
N ALA A 53 -21.49 5.23 3.51
CA ALA A 53 -20.44 5.62 2.57
C ALA A 53 -19.09 4.95 2.87
N ILE A 54 -18.73 4.82 4.16
CA ILE A 54 -17.52 4.09 4.58
C ILE A 54 -17.64 2.60 4.21
N ALA A 55 -18.81 1.99 4.35
CA ALA A 55 -19.03 0.59 4.02
C ALA A 55 -18.97 0.32 2.51
N ASP A 56 -19.53 1.22 1.70
CA ASP A 56 -19.68 1.06 0.25
C ASP A 56 -18.35 1.21 -0.52
N LEU A 57 -17.50 2.17 -0.14
CA LEU A 57 -16.24 2.41 -0.85
C LEU A 57 -15.25 1.25 -0.73
N GLY A 58 -14.63 0.82 -1.83
CA GLY A 58 -13.59 -0.21 -1.82
C GLY A 58 -12.25 0.29 -1.29
N VAL A 59 -11.42 -0.63 -0.76
CA VAL A 59 -10.01 -0.40 -0.45
C VAL A 59 -9.18 -1.25 -1.41
N GLY A 60 -8.44 -0.60 -2.30
CA GLY A 60 -7.52 -1.28 -3.22
C GLY A 60 -6.26 -1.77 -2.51
N VAL A 61 -5.60 -2.76 -3.12
CA VAL A 61 -4.33 -3.32 -2.63
C VAL A 61 -3.31 -3.32 -3.76
N GLU A 62 -2.15 -2.72 -3.48
CA GLU A 62 -0.97 -2.68 -4.35
C GLU A 62 0.26 -2.65 -3.46
N ASN A 63 1.23 -3.50 -3.76
CA ASN A 63 2.49 -3.59 -3.03
C ASN A 63 3.66 -3.19 -3.92
N LYS A 64 4.83 -2.97 -3.31
CA LYS A 64 6.07 -2.60 -4.01
C LYS A 64 7.20 -3.52 -3.58
N ILE A 65 7.82 -4.18 -4.54
CA ILE A 65 9.03 -4.98 -4.31
C ILE A 65 10.19 -4.24 -4.97
N ILE A 66 11.14 -3.79 -4.16
CA ILE A 66 12.25 -2.95 -4.61
C ILE A 66 13.47 -3.83 -4.83
N LEU A 67 13.97 -3.84 -6.06
CA LEU A 67 15.19 -4.54 -6.46
C LEU A 67 16.27 -3.49 -6.73
N HIS A 68 17.31 -3.48 -5.89
CA HIS A 68 18.48 -2.63 -6.05
C HIS A 68 19.60 -3.48 -6.62
N PHE A 69 20.25 -3.05 -7.70
CA PHE A 69 21.28 -3.82 -8.41
C PHE A 69 22.64 -3.13 -8.31
N GLU A 70 23.70 -3.79 -8.75
CA GLU A 70 25.03 -3.15 -8.84
C GLU A 70 25.10 -2.09 -9.96
N LYS A 71 24.43 -2.34 -11.09
CA LYS A 71 24.44 -1.47 -12.28
C LYS A 71 23.14 -1.56 -13.08
N VAL A 72 22.88 -0.53 -13.87
CA VAL A 72 21.76 -0.51 -14.81
C VAL A 72 22.09 -1.41 -16.01
N PHE A 73 21.25 -2.42 -16.25
CA PHE A 73 21.35 -3.33 -17.41
C PHE A 73 20.09 -3.31 -18.30
N TRP A 74 19.07 -2.53 -17.93
CA TRP A 74 17.82 -2.38 -18.67
C TRP A 74 17.86 -1.13 -19.57
N PRO A 75 16.99 -1.03 -20.60
CA PRO A 75 16.91 0.15 -21.45
C PRO A 75 16.46 1.40 -20.68
N ASN A 76 16.82 2.58 -21.20
CA ASN A 76 16.45 3.87 -20.63
C ASN A 76 14.97 4.23 -20.87
N VAL A 77 14.06 3.52 -20.20
CA VAL A 77 12.59 3.65 -20.28
C VAL A 77 11.97 3.80 -18.89
N GLU A 78 10.69 4.15 -18.84
CA GLU A 78 10.03 4.57 -17.59
C GLU A 78 9.43 3.34 -16.89
N PHE A 79 8.95 2.41 -17.72
CA PHE A 79 8.35 1.16 -17.31
C PHE A 79 8.83 0.03 -18.18
N LEU A 80 9.00 -1.15 -17.58
CA LEU A 80 9.22 -2.42 -18.27
C LEU A 80 7.97 -3.27 -18.05
N GLY A 81 7.17 -3.47 -19.10
CA GLY A 81 5.94 -4.26 -19.01
C GLY A 81 6.22 -5.76 -19.00
N VAL A 82 5.56 -6.50 -18.10
CA VAL A 82 5.58 -7.96 -18.04
C VAL A 82 4.31 -8.47 -18.72
N VAL A 83 4.47 -9.08 -19.89
CA VAL A 83 3.36 -9.70 -20.63
C VAL A 83 3.23 -11.16 -20.21
N ALA A 84 2.04 -11.55 -19.79
CA ALA A 84 1.73 -12.92 -19.40
C ALA A 84 0.42 -13.41 -20.03
N PRO A 85 0.23 -14.73 -20.20
CA PRO A 85 -1.02 -15.29 -20.73
C PRO A 85 -2.25 -15.02 -19.87
N SER A 86 -2.05 -14.67 -18.59
CA SER A 86 -3.11 -14.37 -17.63
C SER A 86 -2.98 -12.94 -17.11
N THR A 87 -4.12 -12.27 -16.93
CA THR A 87 -4.19 -10.94 -16.29
C THR A 87 -3.71 -10.93 -14.84
N TYR A 88 -3.58 -12.11 -14.22
CA TYR A 88 -3.03 -12.27 -12.87
C TYR A 88 -1.53 -11.94 -12.79
N GLU A 89 -0.77 -12.31 -13.83
CA GLU A 89 0.68 -12.16 -13.86
C GLU A 89 1.14 -10.96 -14.69
N CYS A 90 0.21 -10.31 -15.41
CA CYS A 90 0.50 -9.05 -16.08
C CYS A 90 0.87 -7.99 -15.04
N GLY A 91 2.01 -7.36 -15.25
CA GLY A 91 2.54 -6.36 -14.33
C GLY A 91 3.56 -5.48 -15.01
N TYR A 92 4.27 -4.68 -14.23
CA TYR A 92 5.34 -3.85 -14.74
C TYR A 92 6.39 -3.58 -13.66
N PHE A 93 7.59 -3.27 -14.11
CA PHE A 93 8.62 -2.66 -13.28
C PHE A 93 8.64 -1.17 -13.55
N LEU A 94 8.61 -0.36 -12.50
CA LEU A 94 8.94 1.05 -12.55
C LEU A 94 10.46 1.21 -12.52
N ASN A 95 11.01 1.95 -13.49
CA ASN A 95 12.41 2.31 -13.50
C ASN A 95 12.67 3.51 -12.58
N LEU A 96 13.07 3.24 -11.34
CA LEU A 96 13.30 4.28 -10.35
C LEU A 96 14.65 5.00 -10.56
N HIS A 97 15.57 4.41 -11.34
CA HIS A 97 16.85 5.05 -11.71
C HIS A 97 16.67 6.44 -12.31
N LYS A 98 15.61 6.67 -13.09
CA LYS A 98 15.34 7.99 -13.67
C LYS A 98 15.05 9.07 -12.64
N ALA A 99 14.45 8.71 -11.51
CA ALA A 99 14.11 9.66 -10.46
C ALA A 99 15.24 9.82 -9.44
N THR A 100 16.02 8.76 -9.20
CA THR A 100 16.94 8.71 -8.05
C THR A 100 18.41 8.61 -8.43
N GLY A 101 18.73 8.25 -9.68
CA GLY A 101 20.11 7.96 -10.12
C GLY A 101 20.64 6.60 -9.66
N TYR A 102 19.93 5.87 -8.78
CA TYR A 102 20.34 4.54 -8.31
C TYR A 102 19.81 3.44 -9.23
N PRO A 103 20.56 2.34 -9.44
CA PRO A 103 20.12 1.19 -10.25
C PRO A 103 19.00 0.41 -9.54
N VAL A 104 17.78 0.96 -9.56
CA VAL A 104 16.61 0.40 -8.86
C VAL A 104 15.45 0.17 -9.82
N LEU A 105 14.90 -1.05 -9.80
CA LEU A 105 13.61 -1.39 -10.37
C LEU A 105 12.61 -1.71 -9.27
N VAL A 106 11.36 -1.26 -9.43
CA VAL A 106 10.28 -1.56 -8.49
C VAL A 106 9.21 -2.38 -9.19
N TYR A 107 9.02 -3.62 -8.76
CA TYR A 107 7.91 -4.44 -9.21
C TYR A 107 6.63 -4.05 -8.47
N MET A 108 5.53 -3.87 -9.21
CA MET A 108 4.27 -3.31 -8.70
C MET A 108 3.13 -4.35 -8.75
N PRO A 109 3.11 -5.38 -7.87
CA PRO A 109 2.00 -6.31 -7.80
C PRO A 109 0.74 -5.60 -7.28
N ALA A 110 -0.38 -5.79 -7.97
CA ALA A 110 -1.67 -5.18 -7.64
C ALA A 110 -2.80 -6.22 -7.55
N GLY A 111 -3.89 -5.86 -6.87
CA GLY A 111 -5.10 -6.68 -6.78
C GLY A 111 -4.86 -8.05 -6.15
N ARG A 112 -5.32 -9.12 -6.81
CA ARG A 112 -5.17 -10.49 -6.27
C ARG A 112 -3.71 -10.91 -6.12
N LEU A 113 -2.84 -10.52 -7.06
CA LEU A 113 -1.41 -10.82 -6.97
C LEU A 113 -0.81 -10.16 -5.73
N ALA A 114 -1.15 -8.90 -5.44
CA ALA A 114 -0.67 -8.21 -4.24
C ALA A 114 -1.05 -8.96 -2.95
N ASN A 115 -2.31 -9.41 -2.84
CA ASN A 115 -2.79 -10.20 -1.68
C ASN A 115 -2.08 -11.56 -1.53
N ASP A 116 -1.70 -12.21 -2.63
CA ASP A 116 -0.99 -13.48 -2.58
C ASP A 116 0.49 -13.30 -2.24
N ILE A 117 1.11 -12.24 -2.76
CA ILE A 117 2.47 -11.83 -2.42
C ILE A 117 2.60 -11.52 -0.92
N GLU A 118 1.59 -10.89 -0.29
CA GLU A 118 1.58 -10.60 1.17
C GLU A 118 1.69 -11.86 2.06
N LYS A 119 1.38 -13.04 1.51
CA LYS A 119 1.47 -14.31 2.24
C LYS A 119 2.85 -14.95 2.16
N LEU A 120 3.73 -14.41 1.31
CA LEU A 120 5.09 -14.90 1.12
C LEU A 120 6.05 -14.27 2.14
N SER A 121 7.22 -14.89 2.33
CA SER A 121 8.34 -14.19 2.96
C SER A 121 8.91 -13.14 2.00
N ASP A 122 9.65 -12.18 2.53
CA ASP A 122 10.30 -11.14 1.72
C ASP A 122 11.23 -11.77 0.66
N GLU A 123 11.98 -12.81 1.00
CA GLU A 123 12.87 -13.52 0.07
C GLU A 123 12.09 -14.20 -1.06
N ALA A 124 10.95 -14.81 -0.74
CA ALA A 124 10.08 -15.45 -1.73
C ALA A 124 9.41 -14.41 -2.65
N ALA A 125 9.00 -13.26 -2.10
CA ALA A 125 8.46 -12.14 -2.87
C ALA A 125 9.51 -11.54 -3.82
N VAL A 126 10.74 -11.33 -3.33
CA VAL A 126 11.89 -10.87 -4.15
C VAL A 126 12.20 -11.88 -5.25
N SER A 127 12.27 -13.17 -4.92
CA SER A 127 12.49 -14.23 -5.90
C SER A 127 11.40 -14.27 -6.97
N PHE A 128 10.14 -14.10 -6.57
CA PHE A 128 9.02 -13.99 -7.52
C PHE A 128 9.18 -12.78 -8.44
N ALA A 129 9.41 -11.57 -7.89
CA ALA A 129 9.59 -10.36 -8.69
C ALA A 129 10.78 -10.54 -9.66
N PHE A 130 11.91 -11.04 -9.18
CA PHE A 130 13.07 -11.27 -10.02
C PHE A 130 12.84 -12.31 -11.12
N SER A 131 12.04 -13.35 -10.86
CA SER A 131 11.60 -14.29 -11.90
C SER A 131 10.80 -13.61 -13.01
N GLN A 132 9.94 -12.63 -12.68
CA GLN A 132 9.22 -11.83 -13.68
C GLN A 132 10.17 -10.94 -14.47
N LEU A 133 11.21 -10.40 -13.84
CA LEU A 133 12.24 -9.62 -14.53
C LEU A 133 13.00 -10.48 -15.54
N LYS A 134 13.42 -11.69 -15.14
CA LYS A 134 14.10 -12.65 -16.03
C LYS A 134 13.27 -13.10 -17.22
N ARG A 135 11.94 -13.08 -17.13
CA ARG A 135 11.06 -13.36 -18.29
C ARG A 135 11.19 -12.31 -19.39
N ILE A 136 11.41 -11.05 -19.02
CA ILE A 136 11.49 -9.93 -19.97
C ILE A 136 12.93 -9.51 -20.28
N LEU A 137 13.87 -9.78 -19.38
CA LEU A 137 15.30 -9.54 -19.51
C LEU A 137 16.05 -10.80 -19.05
N PRO A 138 16.23 -11.81 -19.92
CA PRO A 138 16.83 -13.10 -19.55
C PRO A 138 18.25 -13.01 -18.96
N ASP A 139 19.02 -12.01 -19.37
CA ASP A 139 20.40 -11.76 -18.91
C ASP A 139 20.48 -10.87 -17.66
N ALA A 140 19.35 -10.63 -16.97
CA ALA A 140 19.32 -9.83 -15.75
C ALA A 140 20.23 -10.44 -14.67
N THR A 141 21.12 -9.60 -14.13
CA THR A 141 21.98 -9.95 -12.99
C THR A 141 21.18 -9.90 -11.70
N ASP A 142 21.63 -10.65 -10.69
CA ASP A 142 21.00 -10.65 -9.37
C ASP A 142 21.02 -9.23 -8.75
N PRO A 143 19.96 -8.84 -8.02
CA PRO A 143 19.92 -7.61 -7.24
C PRO A 143 20.87 -7.68 -6.03
#